data_AF-A0A924EP67-F1
#
_entry.id   AF-A0A924EP67-F1
#
_cell.length_a   1.000
_cell.length_b   1.000
_cell.length_c   1.000
_cell.angle_alpha   90.00
_cell.angle_beta   90.00
_cell.angle_gamma   90.00
#
_symmetry.space_group_name_H-M   'P 1'
#
loop_
_entity.id
_entity.type
_entity.pdbx_description
1 polymer ?
#
loop_
_entity_poly.entity_id
_entity_poly.type
_entity_poly.pdbx_seq_one_letter_code
_entity_poly.pdbx_strand_id
1 'polypeptide(L)' 'MAGIEQNYRGGQGQVVDAETFRDSVGTMEQSGKRKWVFPRKPPGKFTNYRMIVGYFLLIVFFVTPFITVNG' A
#
# COMPACT_ATOMS: atom_id res chain seq x y z
N MET A 1 -56.07 -13.84 -6.06
CA MET A 1 -55.58 -15.23 -6.02
C MET A 1 -55.53 -15.76 -7.45
N ALA A 2 -54.37 -15.70 -8.08
CA ALA A 2 -54.03 -16.47 -9.29
C ALA A 2 -52.51 -16.59 -9.29
N GLY A 3 -52.01 -17.82 -9.15
CA GLY A 3 -50.62 -18.14 -8.85
C GLY A 3 -49.66 -17.81 -9.99
N ILE A 4 -48.48 -17.33 -9.61
CA ILE A 4 -47.35 -17.10 -10.50
C ILE A 4 -46.55 -18.41 -10.53
N GLU A 5 -46.64 -19.17 -11.61
CA GLU A 5 -45.69 -20.26 -11.88
C GLU A 5 -44.43 -19.70 -12.54
N GLN A 6 -43.38 -19.47 -11.75
CA GLN A 6 -42.02 -19.36 -12.26
C GLN A 6 -41.42 -20.77 -12.32
N ASN A 7 -41.28 -21.30 -13.54
CA ASN A 7 -40.61 -22.57 -13.78
C ASN A 7 -39.08 -22.40 -13.59
N TYR A 8 -38.59 -22.66 -12.39
CA TYR A 8 -37.16 -22.76 -12.12
C TYR A 8 -36.63 -24.09 -12.65
N ARG A 9 -36.18 -24.11 -13.92
CA ARG A 9 -35.42 -25.23 -14.48
C ARG A 9 -33.95 -24.82 -14.55
N GLY A 10 -33.22 -25.07 -13.47
CA GLY A 10 -31.77 -24.83 -13.39
C GLY A 10 -31.21 -25.58 -12.19
N GLY A 11 -30.14 -26.36 -12.41
CA GLY A 11 -29.51 -27.22 -11.41
C GLY A 11 -29.05 -26.47 -10.16
N GLN A 12 -29.00 -27.20 -9.05
CA GLN A 12 -28.71 -26.66 -7.73
C GLN A 12 -27.39 -25.90 -7.69
N GLY A 13 -27.49 -24.60 -7.40
CA GLY A 13 -26.35 -23.72 -7.17
C GLY A 13 -26.64 -22.24 -7.38
N GLN A 14 -27.87 -21.76 -7.13
CA GLN A 14 -28.15 -20.33 -7.17
C GLN A 14 -27.88 -19.71 -5.80
N VAL A 15 -26.68 -19.15 -5.63
CA VAL A 15 -26.34 -18.27 -4.51
C VAL A 15 -27.24 -17.02 -4.60
N VAL A 16 -28.09 -16.85 -3.58
CA VAL A 16 -29.10 -15.77 -3.52
C VAL A 16 -28.46 -14.40 -3.25
N ASP A 17 -27.22 -14.38 -2.77
CA ASP A 17 -26.33 -13.24 -2.79
C ASP A 17 -24.99 -13.68 -3.40
N ALA A 18 -24.54 -12.99 -4.44
CA ALA A 18 -23.18 -13.18 -4.95
C ALA A 18 -22.22 -12.60 -3.91
N GLU A 19 -21.85 -13.40 -2.89
CA GLU A 19 -20.74 -13.07 -1.99
C GLU A 19 -19.49 -12.91 -2.86
N THR A 20 -19.18 -11.65 -3.18
CA THR A 20 -18.03 -11.20 -3.96
C THR A 20 -16.79 -11.34 -3.07
N PHE A 21 -16.44 -12.59 -2.75
CA PHE A 21 -15.32 -12.88 -1.87
C PHE A 21 -14.03 -12.80 -2.68
N ARG A 22 -13.27 -11.72 -2.48
CA ARG A 22 -11.95 -11.47 -3.09
C ARG A 22 -11.94 -11.13 -4.58
N ASP A 23 -13.08 -10.76 -5.19
CA ASP A 23 -13.10 -10.35 -6.61
C ASP A 23 -12.52 -8.94 -6.85
N SER A 24 -12.12 -8.22 -5.80
CA SER A 24 -11.42 -6.94 -5.93
C SER A 24 -10.02 -7.02 -5.31
N VAL A 25 -8.99 -6.85 -6.14
CA VAL A 25 -7.61 -6.62 -5.67
C VAL A 25 -7.47 -5.13 -5.33
N GLY A 26 -6.95 -4.80 -4.13
CA GLY A 26 -6.84 -3.41 -3.65
C GLY A 26 -5.97 -2.45 -4.50
N THR A 27 -5.29 -2.96 -5.52
CA THR A 27 -4.48 -2.20 -6.49
C THR A 27 -5.13 -2.09 -7.88
N MET A 28 -6.36 -2.58 -8.06
CA MET A 28 -7.11 -2.54 -9.32
C MET A 28 -8.25 -1.51 -9.24
N GLU A 29 -8.40 -0.68 -10.28
CA GLU A 29 -9.62 0.12 -10.46
C GLU A 29 -10.76 -0.76 -11.00
N GLN A 30 -12.02 -0.36 -10.78
CA GLN A 30 -13.22 -1.09 -11.28
C GLN A 30 -13.25 -1.28 -12.81
N SER A 31 -12.45 -0.51 -13.56
CA SER A 31 -12.28 -0.63 -15.01
C SER A 31 -11.23 -1.66 -15.45
N GLY A 32 -10.54 -2.33 -14.51
CA GLY A 32 -9.44 -3.26 -14.80
C GLY A 32 -8.07 -2.58 -15.05
N LYS A 33 -7.99 -1.26 -14.91
CA LYS A 33 -6.72 -0.51 -14.97
C LYS A 33 -5.96 -0.60 -13.65
N ARG A 34 -4.62 -0.58 -13.71
CA ARG A 34 -3.75 -0.61 -12.53
C ARG A 34 -3.76 0.75 -11.83
N LYS A 35 -4.07 0.75 -10.54
CA LYS A 35 -3.96 1.92 -9.68
C LYS A 35 -2.53 2.01 -9.14
N TRP A 36 -1.80 3.07 -9.50
CA TRP A 36 -0.47 3.33 -8.95
C TRP A 36 -0.57 3.69 -7.46
N VAL A 37 0.18 2.99 -6.62
CA VAL A 37 0.26 3.26 -5.17
C VAL A 37 1.61 3.90 -4.87
N PHE A 38 1.59 5.11 -4.33
CA PHE A 38 2.80 5.83 -3.94
C PHE A 38 3.07 5.68 -2.44
N PRO A 39 4.30 5.29 -2.04
CA PRO A 39 4.65 5.24 -0.63
C PRO A 39 4.65 6.64 -0.04
N ARG A 40 4.06 6.81 1.15
CA ARG A 40 4.13 8.05 1.91
C ARG A 40 5.41 8.08 2.72
N LYS A 41 6.07 9.23 2.79
CA LYS A 41 7.21 9.44 3.70
C LYS A 41 6.73 9.19 5.14
N PRO A 42 7.36 8.28 5.91
CA PRO A 42 6.93 8.00 7.27
C PRO A 42 7.15 9.24 8.17
N PRO A 43 6.08 9.84 8.71
CA PRO A 43 6.22 10.95 9.64
C PRO A 43 6.64 10.42 11.01
N GLY A 44 7.55 11.09 11.71
CA GLY A 44 7.91 10.72 13.07
C GLY A 44 9.21 11.31 13.59
N LYS A 45 9.29 11.45 14.92
CA LYS A 45 10.47 11.96 15.61
C LYS A 45 11.70 11.09 15.36
N PHE A 46 11.56 9.76 15.47
CA PHE A 46 12.68 8.82 15.26
C PHE A 46 13.21 8.81 13.82
N THR A 47 12.35 8.94 12.81
CA THR A 47 12.78 9.05 11.39
C THR A 47 13.58 10.33 11.16
N ASN A 48 13.18 11.43 11.79
CA ASN A 48 13.90 12.70 11.72
C ASN A 48 15.25 12.63 12.44
N TYR A 49 15.29 12.05 13.65
CA TYR A 49 16.54 11.87 14.38
C TYR A 49 17.54 10.99 13.62
N ARG A 50 17.09 9.89 13.00
CA ARG A 50 17.96 9.06 12.15
C ARG A 50 18.57 9.85 11.00
N MET A 51 17.79 10.72 10.34
CA MET A 51 18.31 11.57 9.27
C MET A 51 19.37 12.55 9.80
N ILE A 52 19.12 13.19 10.94
CA ILE A 52 20.07 14.14 11.55
C ILE A 52 21.38 13.43 11.93
N VAL A 53 21.30 12.28 12.60
CA VAL A 53 22.49 11.48 12.95
C VAL A 53 23.26 11.06 11.71
N GLY A 54 22.56 10.64 10.64
CA GLY A 54 23.20 10.30 9.37
C GLY A 54 23.95 11.47 8.74
N TYR A 55 23.33 12.66 8.67
CA TYR A 55 24.01 13.85 8.16
C TYR A 55 25.19 14.28 9.03
N PHE A 56 25.04 14.20 10.36
CA PHE A 56 26.13 14.50 11.28
C PHE A 56 27.34 13.59 11.04
N LEU A 57 27.13 12.28 10.95
CA LEU A 57 28.22 11.33 10.69
C LEU A 57 28.89 11.57 9.34
N LEU A 58 28.13 11.90 8.30
CA LEU A 58 28.68 12.23 6.98
C LEU A 58 29.54 13.50 7.04
N ILE A 59 29.06 14.56 7.71
CA ILE A 59 29.84 15.79 7.89
C ILE A 59 31.14 15.48 8.61
N VAL A 60 31.09 14.74 9.72
CA VAL A 60 32.30 14.34 10.46
C VAL A 60 33.24 13.57 9.55
N PHE A 61 32.75 12.57 8.81
CA PHE A 61 33.56 11.76 7.90
C PHE A 61 34.28 12.61 6.85
N PHE A 62 33.58 13.56 6.21
CA PHE A 62 34.21 14.43 5.22
C PHE A 62 35.09 15.51 5.83
N VAL A 63 34.78 16.01 7.03
CA VAL A 63 35.58 17.05 7.70
C VAL A 63 36.87 16.45 8.29
N THR A 64 36.83 15.19 8.74
CA THR A 64 37.98 14.49 9.35
C THR A 64 39.29 14.62 8.56
N PRO A 65 39.36 14.36 7.24
CA PRO A 65 40.60 14.48 6.47
C PRO A 65 41.10 15.92 6.32
N PHE A 66 40.28 16.94 6.60
CA PHE A 66 40.69 18.35 6.52
C PHE A 66 41.09 18.94 7.89
N ILE A 67 40.91 18.18 8.97
CA ILE A 67 41.38 18.58 10.30
C ILE A 67 42.84 18.14 10.44
N THR A 68 43.77 19.07 10.24
CA THR A 68 45.19 18.89 10.57
C THR A 68 45.45 19.35 12.00
N VAL A 69 45.92 18.44 12.87
CA VAL A 69 46.38 18.80 14.22
C VAL A 69 47.92 18.75 14.19
N ASN A 70 48.56 19.91 14.36
CA ASN A 70 50.02 20.14 14.35
C ASN A 70 50.76 20.05 13.00
N GLY A 71 50.07 20.22 11.87
CA GLY A 71 50.71 20.28 10.55
C GLY A 71 50.94 18.90 9.96
#